data_AF-A0A6G1IPR1-F1
#
_entry.id   AF-A0A6G1IPR1-F1
#
_cell.length_a   1.000
_cell.length_b   1.000
_cell.length_c   1.000
_cell.angle_alpha   90.00
_cell.angle_beta   90.00
_cell.angle_gamma   90.00
#
_symmetry.space_group_name_H-M   'P 1'
#
loop_
_entity.id
_entity.type
_entity.pdbx_description
1 polymer ?
#
loop_
_entity_poly.entity_id
_entity_poly.type
_entity_poly.pdbx_seq_one_letter_code
_entity_poly.pdbx_strand_id
1 'polypeptide(L)'
;MAFLVGFLPNHYIACNGNKAMTWQVVDGHDSLFQAISSLEVDNGDAKKICKALVGNWTLGVMVATIQFLVAYVGIFSDENPFSLLNAYRPAYWLLYLFIIYPILWTRDVVLPFCRIHFSRSKKSLYRLRKTTDFELPEITQYQAPDRQFDMPKTKLMDVLFIEHILLDVVDNMHYEDVVNLSLACRAVREAVFPRNDLTMRIPKLKETCCQRGTRRACLYCNKIICFWCARRPHLPALPGRRHTTACMPYCRTCYFTSFSQHPSGYKRPCPGHNDKVPDQQQELCPTCAQKWSPKMKICRERRFAQLARDIAFGRVPLDPPIPKTQSSDVDASGTATASDAADMSGEERERDIENMVQRDKPIDGRHCGKCKIELGSGMRWWVCGICRGECRDSIHPAFVKRREMWDVDVEKAEDKDVLGEKERRGPWWRRWLRK
;
A
#
# COMPACT_ATOMS: atom_id res chain seq x y z
N MET A 1 24.48 -32.78 58.17
CA MET A 1 25.30 -32.10 59.19
C MET A 1 24.66 -32.30 60.56
N ALA A 2 24.90 -33.45 61.20
CA ALA A 2 24.60 -33.65 62.61
C ALA A 2 25.85 -33.26 63.43
N PHE A 3 26.27 -32.00 63.29
CA PHE A 3 27.44 -31.49 64.00
C PHE A 3 27.09 -31.34 65.48
N LEU A 4 27.73 -32.17 66.32
CA LEU A 4 28.16 -31.83 67.68
C LEU A 4 27.17 -30.96 68.47
N VAL A 5 25.94 -31.46 68.65
CA VAL A 5 24.96 -30.86 69.56
C VAL A 5 25.50 -31.01 70.97
N GLY A 6 26.23 -30.00 71.44
CA GLY A 6 26.82 -29.96 72.78
C GLY A 6 28.24 -29.39 72.88
N PHE A 7 28.97 -29.19 71.77
CA PHE A 7 30.35 -28.68 71.85
C PHE A 7 30.48 -27.17 71.94
N LEU A 8 29.56 -26.43 71.32
CA LEU A 8 29.59 -24.96 71.32
C LEU A 8 28.31 -24.41 71.95
N PRO A 9 28.40 -23.30 72.70
CA PRO A 9 27.21 -22.60 73.16
C PRO A 9 26.43 -22.12 71.93
N ASN A 10 25.18 -22.52 71.81
CA ASN A 10 24.34 -22.23 70.64
C ASN A 10 23.44 -20.99 70.82
N HIS A 11 23.49 -20.33 71.98
CA HIS A 11 22.65 -19.16 72.27
C HIS A 11 23.30 -18.26 73.33
N TYR A 12 22.98 -16.95 73.32
CA TYR A 12 23.58 -15.98 74.24
C TYR A 12 23.32 -16.25 75.72
N ILE A 13 22.22 -16.94 76.07
CA ILE A 13 21.89 -17.29 77.46
C ILE A 13 22.88 -18.33 78.01
N ALA A 14 23.45 -19.18 77.15
CA ALA A 14 24.51 -20.12 77.55
C ALA A 14 25.79 -19.40 77.99
N CYS A 15 26.03 -18.17 77.53
CA CYS A 15 27.16 -17.34 77.93
C CYS A 15 26.88 -16.47 79.17
N ASN A 16 25.67 -16.49 79.74
CA ASN A 16 25.35 -15.67 80.90
C ASN A 16 25.73 -16.36 82.23
N GLY A 17 26.12 -15.56 83.22
CA GLY A 17 26.59 -16.04 84.52
C GLY A 17 27.94 -16.76 84.43
N ASN A 18 28.17 -17.71 85.33
CA ASN A 18 29.42 -18.49 85.39
C ASN A 18 29.48 -19.63 84.36
N LYS A 19 28.45 -19.78 83.52
CA LYS A 19 28.36 -20.87 82.54
C LYS A 19 29.47 -20.84 81.50
N ALA A 20 29.97 -19.65 81.15
CA ALA A 20 31.10 -19.51 80.23
C ALA A 20 32.41 -20.05 80.84
N MET A 21 32.60 -19.90 82.15
CA MET A 21 33.78 -20.39 82.88
C MET A 21 33.70 -21.90 83.16
N THR A 22 32.50 -22.46 83.24
CA THR A 22 32.29 -23.90 83.48
C THR A 22 32.00 -24.68 82.20
N TRP A 23 32.10 -24.05 81.02
CA TRP A 23 31.74 -24.70 79.76
C TRP A 23 32.81 -25.73 79.36
N GLN A 24 32.41 -26.99 79.26
CA GLN A 24 33.26 -28.13 78.89
C GLN A 24 34.56 -28.25 79.70
N VAL A 25 34.50 -27.90 80.99
CA VAL A 25 35.63 -28.14 81.91
C VAL A 25 35.72 -29.64 82.19
N VAL A 26 36.85 -30.24 81.85
CA VAL A 26 37.24 -31.60 82.27
C VAL A 26 38.28 -31.45 83.36
N ASP A 27 38.14 -32.23 84.44
CA ASP A 27 38.84 -32.09 85.73
C ASP A 27 40.25 -31.48 85.65
N GLY A 28 40.39 -30.25 86.14
CA GLY A 28 41.67 -29.55 86.30
C GLY A 28 42.08 -28.62 85.16
N HIS A 29 41.32 -28.51 84.06
CA HIS A 29 41.61 -27.59 82.97
C HIS A 29 40.70 -26.35 82.97
N ASP A 30 41.26 -25.19 82.60
CA ASP A 30 40.47 -23.98 82.36
C ASP A 30 39.48 -24.20 81.20
N SER A 31 38.30 -23.56 81.28
CA SER A 31 37.37 -23.58 80.16
C SER A 31 38.00 -22.98 78.90
N LEU A 32 37.55 -23.43 77.72
CA LEU A 32 38.03 -22.91 76.44
C LEU A 32 38.01 -21.37 76.38
N PHE A 33 36.95 -20.74 76.89
CA PHE A 33 36.81 -19.29 76.90
C PHE A 33 37.77 -18.60 77.86
N GLN A 34 38.08 -19.24 78.99
CA GLN A 34 39.06 -18.74 79.95
C GLN A 34 40.49 -18.89 79.43
N ALA A 35 40.80 -20.01 78.78
CA ALA A 35 42.08 -20.22 78.10
C ALA A 35 42.30 -19.22 76.96
N ILE A 36 41.25 -18.87 76.20
CA ILE A 36 41.34 -17.83 75.17
C ILE A 36 41.49 -16.44 75.82
N SER A 37 40.78 -16.17 76.92
CA SER A 37 40.88 -14.88 77.61
C SER A 37 42.26 -14.58 78.17
N SER A 38 42.99 -15.60 78.64
CA SER A 38 44.33 -15.43 79.17
C SER A 38 45.40 -15.24 78.09
N LEU A 39 45.10 -15.64 76.84
CA LEU A 39 45.96 -15.41 75.69
C LEU A 39 45.75 -14.05 75.03
N GLU A 40 44.58 -13.43 75.21
CA GLU A 40 44.25 -12.14 74.63
C GLU A 40 44.84 -11.01 75.49
N VAL A 41 45.65 -10.14 74.88
CA VAL A 41 46.47 -9.10 75.55
C VAL A 41 45.64 -8.15 76.45
N ASP A 42 44.35 -8.04 76.19
CA ASP A 42 43.44 -7.11 76.88
C ASP A 42 42.70 -7.70 78.09
N ASN A 43 43.09 -8.88 78.61
CA ASN A 43 42.45 -9.54 79.77
C ASN A 43 40.90 -9.53 79.68
N GLY A 44 40.38 -9.94 78.52
CA GLY A 44 38.95 -9.91 78.24
C GLY A 44 38.17 -10.85 79.17
N ASP A 45 37.04 -10.41 79.72
CA ASP A 45 36.13 -11.28 80.47
C ASP A 45 35.68 -12.47 79.59
N ALA A 46 35.84 -13.72 80.05
CA ALA A 46 35.48 -14.95 79.33
C ALA A 46 34.02 -14.92 78.80
N LYS A 47 33.15 -14.20 79.51
CA LYS A 47 31.77 -13.93 79.08
C LYS A 47 31.70 -13.14 77.77
N LYS A 48 32.56 -12.12 77.59
CA LYS A 48 32.61 -11.31 76.36
C LYS A 48 33.08 -12.16 75.18
N ILE A 49 34.10 -13.00 75.37
CA ILE A 49 34.62 -13.89 74.33
C ILE A 49 33.57 -14.94 73.94
N CYS A 50 32.88 -15.55 74.91
CA CYS A 50 31.77 -16.46 74.63
C CYS A 50 30.68 -15.78 73.80
N LYS A 51 30.25 -14.56 74.18
CA LYS A 51 29.23 -13.81 73.43
C LYS A 51 29.70 -13.43 72.03
N ALA A 52 30.97 -13.06 71.86
CA ALA A 52 31.54 -12.75 70.55
C ALA A 52 31.57 -13.99 69.65
N LEU A 53 31.96 -15.15 70.19
CA LEU A 53 31.95 -16.41 69.44
C LEU A 53 30.53 -16.80 69.01
N VAL A 54 29.56 -16.77 69.93
CA VAL A 54 28.15 -17.07 69.62
C VAL A 54 27.60 -16.08 68.59
N GLY A 55 27.95 -14.80 68.70
CA GLY A 55 27.57 -13.76 67.75
C GLY A 55 28.11 -14.02 66.35
N ASN A 56 29.40 -14.30 66.22
CA ASN A 56 30.05 -14.61 64.94
C ASN A 56 29.46 -15.90 64.33
N TRP A 57 29.23 -16.92 65.14
CA TRP A 57 28.61 -18.17 64.70
C TRP A 57 27.18 -17.95 64.17
N THR A 58 26.35 -17.22 64.92
CA THR A 58 24.97 -16.91 64.54
C THR A 58 24.93 -16.08 63.25
N LEU A 59 25.82 -15.10 63.12
CA LEU A 59 25.98 -14.32 61.90
C LEU A 59 26.37 -15.22 60.71
N GLY A 60 27.33 -16.13 60.90
CA GLY A 60 27.75 -17.08 59.86
C GLY A 60 26.61 -17.98 59.38
N VAL A 61 25.82 -18.53 60.31
CA VAL A 61 24.64 -19.35 59.98
C VAL A 61 23.59 -18.53 59.24
N MET A 62 23.31 -17.30 59.69
CA MET A 62 22.36 -16.41 59.03
C MET A 62 22.80 -16.07 57.60
N VAL A 63 24.07 -15.71 57.40
CA VAL A 63 24.63 -15.41 56.07
C VAL A 63 24.55 -16.64 55.17
N ALA A 64 24.93 -17.83 55.65
CA ALA A 64 24.83 -19.07 54.88
C ALA A 64 23.38 -19.41 54.48
N THR A 65 22.43 -19.21 55.39
CA THR A 65 21.00 -19.44 55.13
C THR A 65 20.48 -18.47 54.08
N ILE A 66 20.82 -17.18 54.18
CA ILE A 66 20.43 -16.17 53.19
C ILE A 66 21.05 -16.48 51.83
N GLN A 67 22.35 -16.81 51.77
CA GLN A 67 23.01 -17.19 50.52
C GLN A 67 22.37 -18.43 49.89
N PHE A 68 22.00 -19.43 50.70
CA PHE A 68 21.27 -20.60 50.22
C PHE A 68 19.91 -20.24 49.64
N LEU A 69 19.14 -19.37 50.31
CA LEU A 69 17.85 -18.89 49.80
C LEU A 69 18.00 -18.08 48.51
N VAL A 70 19.01 -17.20 48.42
CA VAL A 70 19.30 -16.42 47.20
C VAL A 70 19.70 -17.35 46.05
N ALA A 71 20.56 -18.35 46.31
CA ALA A 71 20.93 -19.34 45.31
C ALA A 71 19.73 -20.18 44.87
N TYR A 72 18.88 -20.59 45.81
CA TYR A 72 17.64 -21.32 45.52
C TYR A 72 16.72 -20.49 44.62
N VAL A 73 16.40 -19.25 45.03
CA VAL A 73 15.56 -18.35 44.20
C VAL A 73 16.21 -18.11 42.85
N GLY A 74 17.52 -17.89 42.79
CA GLY A 74 18.26 -17.71 41.53
C GLY A 74 18.16 -18.91 40.59
N ILE A 75 18.25 -20.14 41.11
CA ILE A 75 18.08 -21.36 40.31
C ILE A 75 16.65 -21.51 39.80
N PHE A 76 15.65 -21.17 40.63
CA PHE A 76 14.23 -21.32 40.27
C PHE A 76 13.67 -20.15 39.45
N SER A 77 14.29 -18.97 39.54
CA SER A 77 13.90 -17.74 38.84
C SER A 77 14.83 -17.43 37.66
N ASP A 78 15.69 -18.37 37.26
CA ASP A 78 16.55 -18.22 36.09
C ASP A 78 15.68 -18.07 34.82
N GLU A 79 15.70 -16.87 34.24
CA GLU A 79 15.00 -16.51 33.00
C GLU A 79 15.65 -17.14 31.75
N ASN A 80 16.78 -17.84 31.92
CA ASN A 80 17.45 -18.46 30.79
C ASN A 80 16.54 -19.48 30.09
N PRO A 81 16.29 -19.30 28.78
CA PRO A 81 15.33 -20.10 28.02
C PRO A 81 15.76 -21.56 27.84
N PHE A 82 16.89 -22.00 28.40
CA PHE A 82 17.42 -23.37 28.26
C PHE A 82 17.84 -24.03 29.58
N SER A 83 17.54 -23.43 30.74
CA SER A 83 17.90 -24.06 32.03
C SER A 83 17.08 -25.33 32.29
N LEU A 84 17.78 -26.42 32.61
CA LEU A 84 17.22 -27.76 32.84
C LEU A 84 16.61 -27.91 34.25
N LEU A 85 16.91 -26.96 35.14
CA LEU A 85 16.55 -26.98 36.56
C LEU A 85 15.21 -26.30 36.90
N ASN A 86 14.53 -25.70 35.91
CA ASN A 86 13.24 -25.06 36.15
C ASN A 86 12.11 -26.11 36.22
N ALA A 87 11.69 -26.44 37.44
CA ALA A 87 10.65 -27.45 37.73
C ALA A 87 9.28 -27.15 37.11
N TYR A 88 8.97 -25.88 36.79
CA TYR A 88 7.68 -25.49 36.18
C TYR A 88 7.68 -25.63 34.66
N ARG A 89 8.85 -25.80 34.04
CA ARG A 89 8.99 -25.84 32.59
C ARG A 89 8.40 -27.10 31.95
N PRO A 90 8.55 -28.33 32.49
CA PRO A 90 7.88 -29.51 31.97
C PRO A 90 6.36 -29.32 31.96
N ALA A 91 5.80 -28.76 33.04
CA ALA A 91 4.37 -28.49 33.14
C ALA A 91 3.91 -27.44 32.12
N TYR A 92 4.65 -26.34 31.95
CA TYR A 92 4.33 -25.31 30.94
C TYR A 92 4.47 -25.84 29.51
N TRP A 93 5.50 -26.64 29.21
CA TRP A 93 5.67 -27.27 27.89
C TRP A 93 4.57 -28.28 27.59
N LEU A 94 4.15 -29.08 28.57
CA LEU A 94 3.01 -29.99 28.43
C LEU A 94 1.72 -29.19 28.19
N LEU A 95 1.47 -28.13 28.96
CA LEU A 95 0.30 -27.27 28.77
C LEU A 95 0.33 -26.60 27.39
N TYR A 96 1.50 -26.12 26.95
CA TYR A 96 1.67 -25.53 25.64
C TYR A 96 1.45 -26.54 24.52
N LEU A 97 2.06 -27.73 24.59
CA LEU A 97 1.94 -28.78 23.57
C LEU A 97 0.53 -29.41 23.50
N PHE A 98 -0.14 -29.60 24.64
CA PHE A 98 -1.41 -30.32 24.69
C PHE A 98 -2.63 -29.40 24.63
N ILE A 99 -2.52 -28.14 25.06
CA ILE A 99 -3.66 -27.21 25.09
C ILE A 99 -3.49 -26.10 24.06
N ILE A 100 -2.39 -25.34 24.14
CA ILE A 100 -2.23 -24.12 23.34
C ILE A 100 -1.94 -24.45 21.87
N TYR A 101 -1.02 -25.38 21.62
CA TYR A 101 -0.58 -25.73 20.27
C TYR A 101 -1.72 -26.32 19.41
N PRO A 102 -2.59 -27.23 19.91
CA PRO A 102 -3.74 -27.70 19.14
C PRO A 102 -4.75 -26.59 18.83
N ILE A 103 -4.96 -25.63 19.75
CA ILE A 103 -5.83 -24.47 19.51
C ILE A 103 -5.24 -23.56 18.42
N LEU A 104 -3.94 -23.26 18.48
CA LEU A 104 -3.28 -22.46 17.45
C LEU A 104 -3.23 -23.19 16.11
N TRP A 105 -2.94 -24.50 16.10
CA TRP A 105 -2.92 -25.31 14.89
C TRP A 105 -4.30 -25.43 14.24
N THR A 106 -5.36 -25.63 15.03
CA THR A 106 -6.73 -25.63 14.52
C THR A 106 -7.13 -24.27 13.97
N ARG A 107 -6.74 -23.16 14.63
CA ARG A 107 -7.04 -21.81 14.16
C ARG A 107 -6.27 -21.43 12.90
N ASP A 108 -4.97 -21.72 12.84
CA ASP A 108 -4.08 -21.18 11.81
C ASP A 108 -3.90 -22.13 10.62
N VAL A 109 -4.12 -23.44 10.81
CA VAL A 109 -4.04 -24.44 9.74
C VAL A 109 -5.43 -24.96 9.38
N VAL A 110 -6.17 -25.54 10.33
CA VAL A 110 -7.43 -26.23 10.01
C VAL A 110 -8.51 -25.26 9.50
N LEU A 111 -8.76 -24.14 10.18
CA LEU A 111 -9.81 -23.19 9.78
C LEU A 111 -9.61 -22.60 8.37
N PRO A 112 -8.40 -22.15 7.95
CA PRO A 112 -8.17 -21.70 6.58
C PRO A 112 -8.40 -22.79 5.55
N PHE A 113 -7.91 -24.01 5.80
CA PHE A 113 -8.15 -25.15 4.91
C PHE A 113 -9.66 -25.44 4.80
N CYS A 114 -10.37 -25.56 5.91
CA CYS A 114 -11.83 -25.73 5.94
C CYS A 114 -12.56 -24.60 5.20
N ARG A 115 -12.16 -23.33 5.38
CA ARG A 115 -12.77 -22.18 4.69
C ARG A 115 -12.55 -22.22 3.18
N ILE A 116 -11.36 -22.62 2.73
CA ILE A 116 -11.05 -22.80 1.30
C ILE A 116 -11.89 -23.94 0.71
N HIS A 117 -11.94 -25.08 1.39
CA HIS A 117 -12.73 -26.23 0.94
C HIS A 117 -14.22 -25.91 0.95
N PHE A 118 -14.74 -25.26 1.99
CA PHE A 118 -16.12 -24.80 2.04
C PHE A 118 -16.45 -23.82 0.91
N SER A 119 -15.56 -22.84 0.63
CA SER A 119 -15.74 -21.92 -0.51
C SER A 119 -15.74 -22.65 -1.85
N ARG A 120 -14.87 -23.64 -2.03
CA ARG A 120 -14.83 -24.48 -3.23
C ARG A 120 -16.08 -25.34 -3.36
N SER A 121 -16.53 -25.98 -2.29
CA SER A 121 -17.76 -26.78 -2.25
C SER A 121 -18.98 -25.92 -2.52
N LYS A 122 -19.06 -24.70 -1.94
CA LYS A 122 -20.13 -23.73 -2.20
C LYS A 122 -20.14 -23.31 -3.67
N LYS A 123 -18.98 -22.99 -4.27
CA LYS A 123 -18.86 -22.71 -5.72
C LYS A 123 -19.24 -23.91 -6.58
N SER A 124 -18.87 -25.12 -6.16
CA SER A 124 -19.23 -26.36 -6.87
C SER A 124 -20.75 -26.59 -6.82
N LEU A 125 -21.37 -26.43 -5.65
CA LEU A 125 -22.83 -26.48 -5.47
C LEU A 125 -23.55 -25.41 -6.28
N TYR A 126 -23.02 -24.19 -6.38
CA TYR A 126 -23.57 -23.15 -7.25
C TYR A 126 -23.39 -23.43 -8.74
N ARG A 127 -22.37 -24.20 -9.14
CA ARG A 127 -22.21 -24.66 -10.53
C ARG A 127 -23.14 -25.84 -10.85
N LEU A 128 -23.39 -26.70 -9.87
CA LEU A 128 -24.28 -27.87 -9.99
C LEU A 128 -25.76 -27.50 -9.92
N ARG A 129 -26.11 -26.48 -9.14
CA ARG A 129 -27.37 -25.76 -9.35
C ARG A 129 -27.23 -25.06 -10.70
N LYS A 130 -27.59 -25.77 -11.77
CA LYS A 130 -27.86 -25.19 -13.09
C LYS A 130 -28.54 -23.86 -12.82
N THR A 131 -27.83 -22.76 -13.07
CA THR A 131 -28.49 -21.55 -13.50
C THR A 131 -29.27 -22.03 -14.71
N THR A 132 -30.58 -22.23 -14.56
CA THR A 132 -31.51 -22.14 -15.69
C THR A 132 -30.98 -20.98 -16.49
N ASP A 133 -30.55 -21.24 -17.72
CA ASP A 133 -29.94 -20.24 -18.57
C ASP A 133 -30.86 -19.03 -18.50
N PHE A 134 -30.44 -18.04 -17.72
CA PHE A 134 -31.17 -16.80 -17.61
C PHE A 134 -30.82 -16.21 -18.94
N GLU A 135 -31.69 -16.44 -19.92
CA GLU A 135 -31.76 -15.62 -21.11
C GLU A 135 -31.91 -14.21 -20.54
N LEU A 136 -30.77 -13.53 -20.34
CA LEU A 136 -30.82 -12.10 -20.19
C LEU A 136 -31.58 -11.68 -21.44
N PRO A 137 -32.80 -11.12 -21.31
CA PRO A 137 -33.44 -10.52 -22.46
C PRO A 137 -32.35 -9.65 -23.07
N GLU A 138 -32.03 -9.92 -24.34
CA GLU A 138 -31.06 -9.15 -25.09
C GLU A 138 -31.30 -7.71 -24.68
N ILE A 139 -30.31 -7.08 -24.04
CA ILE A 139 -30.44 -5.68 -23.63
C ILE A 139 -30.65 -5.00 -24.96
N THR A 140 -31.92 -4.78 -25.31
CA THR A 140 -32.28 -3.92 -26.39
C THR A 140 -31.61 -2.65 -25.96
N GLN A 141 -30.53 -2.29 -26.68
CA GLN A 141 -29.94 -0.97 -26.58
C GLN A 141 -31.13 -0.06 -26.41
N TYR A 142 -31.18 0.68 -25.31
CA TYR A 142 -32.30 1.56 -25.04
C TYR A 142 -32.34 2.54 -26.20
N GLN A 143 -33.05 2.17 -27.25
CA GLN A 143 -33.56 3.03 -28.27
C GLN A 143 -34.61 3.75 -27.47
N ALA A 144 -34.20 4.90 -26.91
CA ALA A 144 -35.14 5.86 -26.39
C ALA A 144 -36.24 5.90 -27.44
N PRO A 145 -37.48 5.51 -27.10
CA PRO A 145 -38.52 5.35 -28.10
C PRO A 145 -38.46 6.61 -28.95
N ASP A 146 -38.34 6.43 -30.27
CA ASP A 146 -38.44 7.48 -31.28
C ASP A 146 -39.88 8.04 -31.26
N ARG A 147 -40.37 8.44 -30.08
CA ARG A 147 -41.12 9.67 -29.98
C ARG A 147 -40.17 10.69 -30.60
N GLN A 148 -40.38 10.93 -31.88
CA GLN A 148 -40.07 12.16 -32.57
C GLN A 148 -40.57 13.28 -31.66
N PHE A 149 -39.75 13.62 -30.68
CA PHE A 149 -39.90 14.86 -29.98
C PHE A 149 -39.51 15.87 -31.05
N ASP A 150 -40.53 16.44 -31.69
CA ASP A 150 -40.35 17.59 -32.56
C ASP A 150 -39.62 18.66 -31.75
N MET A 151 -38.30 18.67 -31.90
CA MET A 151 -37.49 19.71 -31.30
C MET A 151 -37.83 20.98 -32.05
N PRO A 152 -38.20 22.06 -31.35
CA PRO A 152 -38.49 23.33 -32.01
C PRO A 152 -37.25 23.71 -32.81
N LYS A 153 -37.39 23.75 -34.15
CA LYS A 153 -36.34 24.17 -35.07
C LYS A 153 -36.06 25.64 -34.79
N THR A 154 -34.97 25.90 -34.08
CA THR A 154 -34.48 27.25 -33.85
C THR A 154 -33.46 27.58 -34.93
N LYS A 155 -33.46 28.80 -35.45
CA LYS A 155 -32.45 29.24 -36.43
C LYS A 155 -31.01 29.02 -35.94
N LEU A 156 -30.80 29.14 -34.62
CA LEU A 156 -29.51 28.87 -33.99
C LEU A 156 -29.11 27.40 -34.09
N MET A 157 -30.05 26.47 -33.95
CA MET A 157 -29.79 25.04 -34.14
C MET A 157 -29.31 24.77 -35.57
N ASP A 158 -29.96 25.34 -36.57
CA ASP A 158 -29.58 25.15 -37.99
C ASP A 158 -28.15 25.67 -38.25
N VAL A 159 -27.78 26.80 -37.65
CA VAL A 159 -26.42 27.37 -37.76
C VAL A 159 -25.39 26.49 -37.04
N LEU A 160 -25.67 26.05 -35.81
CA LEU A 160 -24.75 25.20 -35.04
C LEU A 160 -24.68 23.76 -35.55
N PHE A 161 -25.66 23.32 -36.35
CA PHE A 161 -25.63 22.01 -37.01
C PHE A 161 -24.54 21.93 -38.07
N ILE A 162 -24.19 23.08 -38.65
CA ILE A 162 -23.12 23.23 -39.61
C ILE A 162 -21.78 23.13 -38.85
N GLU A 163 -21.08 22.01 -39.05
CA GLU A 163 -19.93 21.63 -38.24
C GLU A 163 -18.80 22.68 -38.25
N HIS A 164 -18.46 23.26 -39.39
CA HIS A 164 -17.38 24.26 -39.48
C HIS A 164 -17.71 25.54 -38.69
N ILE A 165 -18.96 26.00 -38.75
CA ILE A 165 -19.40 27.16 -37.97
C ILE A 165 -19.33 26.85 -36.46
N LEU A 166 -19.77 25.65 -36.06
CA LEU A 166 -19.67 25.22 -34.68
C LEU A 166 -18.20 25.20 -34.21
N LEU A 167 -17.28 24.64 -35.01
CA LEU A 167 -15.87 24.56 -34.66
C LEU A 167 -15.22 25.94 -34.58
N ASP A 168 -15.55 26.89 -35.46
CA ASP A 168 -15.06 28.28 -35.41
C ASP A 168 -15.53 29.02 -34.16
N VAL A 169 -16.81 28.84 -33.77
CA VAL A 169 -17.34 29.38 -32.52
C VAL A 169 -16.62 28.77 -31.32
N VAL A 170 -16.39 27.46 -31.36
CA VAL A 170 -15.81 26.69 -30.26
C VAL A 170 -14.30 26.93 -30.09
N ASP A 171 -13.57 27.31 -31.15
CA ASP A 171 -12.12 27.55 -31.09
C ASP A 171 -11.74 28.65 -30.08
N ASN A 172 -12.62 29.64 -29.92
CA ASN A 172 -12.47 30.75 -28.97
C ASN A 172 -13.16 30.50 -27.62
N MET A 173 -13.79 29.33 -27.43
CA MET A 173 -14.49 28.97 -26.21
C MET A 173 -13.69 27.97 -25.38
N HIS A 174 -13.83 28.05 -24.07
CA HIS A 174 -13.36 26.98 -23.21
C HIS A 174 -14.33 25.79 -23.28
N TYR A 175 -13.81 24.58 -23.08
CA TYR A 175 -14.66 23.38 -23.09
C TYR A 175 -15.81 23.45 -22.06
N GLU A 176 -15.62 24.16 -20.95
CA GLU A 176 -16.69 24.43 -19.98
C GLU A 176 -17.80 25.31 -20.56
N ASP A 177 -17.43 26.32 -21.34
CA ASP A 177 -18.38 27.22 -21.98
C ASP A 177 -19.17 26.49 -23.07
N VAL A 178 -18.55 25.54 -23.79
CA VAL A 178 -19.24 24.67 -24.75
C VAL A 178 -20.22 23.73 -24.05
N VAL A 179 -19.83 23.16 -22.91
CA VAL A 179 -20.76 22.37 -22.08
C VAL A 179 -21.90 23.26 -21.59
N ASN A 180 -21.63 24.47 -21.10
CA ASN A 180 -22.66 25.40 -20.64
C ASN A 180 -23.58 25.87 -21.78
N LEU A 181 -23.04 26.06 -22.98
CA LEU A 181 -23.80 26.36 -24.20
C LEU A 181 -24.80 25.23 -24.49
N SER A 182 -24.38 23.97 -24.35
CA SER A 182 -25.26 22.79 -24.50
C SER A 182 -26.30 22.66 -23.37
N LEU A 183 -26.16 23.40 -22.27
CA LEU A 183 -27.15 23.47 -21.20
C LEU A 183 -28.18 24.57 -21.43
N ALA A 184 -27.90 25.56 -22.29
CA ALA A 184 -28.77 26.69 -22.53
C ALA A 184 -30.14 26.28 -23.10
N CYS A 185 -30.17 25.36 -24.07
CA CYS A 185 -31.41 24.76 -24.54
C CYS A 185 -31.19 23.36 -25.12
N ARG A 186 -32.28 22.57 -25.22
CA ARG A 186 -32.23 21.20 -25.74
C ARG A 186 -31.82 21.12 -27.22
N ALA A 187 -32.28 22.06 -28.04
CA ALA A 187 -31.94 22.11 -29.47
C ALA A 187 -30.44 22.39 -29.69
N VAL A 188 -29.86 23.33 -28.92
CA VAL A 188 -28.41 23.59 -28.92
C VAL A 188 -27.64 22.39 -28.39
N ARG A 189 -28.15 21.68 -27.37
CA ARG A 189 -27.52 20.43 -26.92
C ARG A 189 -27.40 19.41 -28.03
N GLU A 190 -28.46 19.19 -28.79
CA GLU A 190 -28.43 18.21 -29.88
C GLU A 190 -27.52 18.68 -31.03
N ALA A 191 -27.43 19.99 -31.28
CA ALA A 191 -26.49 20.53 -32.25
C ALA A 191 -25.02 20.35 -31.80
N VAL A 192 -24.70 20.63 -30.53
CA VAL A 192 -23.32 20.54 -30.02
C VAL A 192 -22.91 19.09 -29.70
N PHE A 193 -23.77 18.33 -29.02
CA PHE A 193 -23.58 16.94 -28.60
C PHE A 193 -24.71 16.04 -29.13
N PRO A 194 -24.72 15.75 -30.44
CA PRO A 194 -25.74 14.89 -31.05
C PRO A 194 -25.64 13.49 -30.48
N ARG A 195 -26.79 12.88 -30.17
CA ARG A 195 -26.82 11.51 -29.59
C ARG A 195 -26.19 10.49 -30.53
N ASN A 196 -26.46 10.62 -31.82
CA ASN A 196 -26.06 9.64 -32.83
C ASN A 196 -24.59 9.76 -33.23
N ASP A 197 -23.95 10.91 -32.98
CA ASP A 197 -22.58 11.20 -33.44
C ASP A 197 -21.66 11.70 -32.31
N LEU A 198 -22.00 11.35 -31.07
CA LEU A 198 -21.23 11.72 -29.90
C LEU A 198 -19.77 11.25 -29.99
N THR A 199 -19.55 10.08 -30.58
CA THR A 199 -18.24 9.44 -30.68
C THR A 199 -17.27 10.17 -31.60
N MET A 200 -17.76 10.76 -32.70
CA MET A 200 -16.91 11.49 -33.65
C MET A 200 -16.82 12.97 -33.30
N ARG A 201 -17.90 13.56 -32.76
CA ARG A 201 -17.95 15.00 -32.49
C ARG A 201 -17.20 15.41 -31.22
N ILE A 202 -17.25 14.62 -30.14
CA ILE A 202 -16.54 14.97 -28.89
C ILE A 202 -15.02 15.13 -29.09
N PRO A 203 -14.31 14.23 -29.79
CA PRO A 203 -12.88 14.40 -30.04
C PRO A 203 -12.56 15.70 -30.77
N LYS A 204 -13.31 16.03 -31.83
CA LYS A 204 -13.15 17.28 -32.59
C LYS A 204 -13.39 18.52 -31.74
N LEU A 205 -14.44 18.51 -30.91
CA LEU A 205 -14.70 19.60 -29.96
C LEU A 205 -13.57 19.74 -28.94
N LYS A 206 -13.08 18.63 -28.38
CA LYS A 206 -11.93 18.65 -27.44
C LYS A 206 -10.64 19.14 -28.11
N GLU A 207 -10.49 18.90 -29.40
CA GLU A 207 -9.36 19.34 -30.22
C GLU A 207 -9.47 20.78 -30.71
N THR A 208 -10.65 21.40 -30.70
CA THR A 208 -10.83 22.80 -31.09
C THR A 208 -10.94 23.72 -29.88
N CYS A 209 -11.69 23.31 -28.84
CA CYS A 209 -11.80 24.05 -27.58
C CYS A 209 -10.43 24.42 -26.99
N CYS A 210 -10.35 25.62 -26.40
CA CYS A 210 -9.16 26.15 -25.76
C CYS A 210 -7.96 26.38 -26.71
N GLN A 211 -7.09 27.35 -26.38
CA GLN A 211 -5.90 27.64 -27.18
C GLN A 211 -4.97 26.42 -27.35
N ARG A 212 -4.61 26.11 -28.60
CA ARG A 212 -3.68 25.03 -28.97
C ARG A 212 -2.38 25.14 -28.17
N GLY A 213 -1.87 24.02 -27.67
CA GLY A 213 -0.61 23.95 -26.89
C GLY A 213 -0.73 24.18 -25.37
N THR A 214 -1.80 24.83 -24.89
CA THR A 214 -2.04 25.02 -23.44
C THR A 214 -2.97 23.99 -22.83
N ARG A 215 -3.53 23.11 -23.66
CA ARG A 215 -4.55 22.14 -23.27
C ARG A 215 -3.93 21.05 -22.41
N ARG A 216 -4.59 20.74 -21.30
CA ARG A 216 -4.26 19.63 -20.41
C ARG A 216 -5.56 18.96 -19.96
N ALA A 217 -5.52 17.68 -19.64
CA ALA A 217 -6.66 17.02 -19.03
C ALA A 217 -6.73 17.40 -17.54
N CYS A 218 -7.94 17.72 -17.05
CA CYS A 218 -8.17 17.88 -15.62
C CYS A 218 -7.83 16.56 -14.93
N LEU A 219 -7.01 16.64 -13.88
CA LEU A 219 -6.47 15.48 -13.15
C LEU A 219 -7.56 14.53 -12.57
N TYR A 220 -8.82 15.00 -12.48
CA TYR A 220 -9.91 14.31 -11.78
C TYR A 220 -11.02 13.81 -12.70
N CYS A 221 -11.37 14.57 -13.73
CA CYS A 221 -12.52 14.27 -14.60
C CYS A 221 -12.16 14.23 -16.09
N ASN A 222 -10.87 14.31 -16.46
CA ASN A 222 -10.39 14.36 -17.85
C ASN A 222 -10.94 15.49 -18.72
N LYS A 223 -11.67 16.45 -18.14
CA LYS A 223 -12.14 17.64 -18.85
C LYS A 223 -10.92 18.42 -19.36
N ILE A 224 -10.91 18.79 -20.64
CA ILE A 224 -9.83 19.60 -21.21
C ILE A 224 -9.87 21.00 -20.56
N ILE A 225 -8.74 21.42 -20.02
CA ILE A 225 -8.51 22.73 -19.41
C ILE A 225 -7.32 23.40 -20.10
N CYS A 226 -7.41 24.70 -20.35
CA CYS A 226 -6.25 25.51 -20.72
C CYS A 226 -5.60 26.12 -19.47
N PHE A 227 -4.49 26.84 -19.66
CA PHE A 227 -3.84 27.61 -18.60
C PHE A 227 -4.80 28.56 -17.87
N TRP A 228 -5.71 29.21 -18.58
CA TRP A 228 -6.68 30.17 -18.03
C TRP A 228 -7.86 29.50 -17.30
N CYS A 229 -8.29 28.33 -17.77
CA CYS A 229 -9.33 27.53 -17.11
C CYS A 229 -8.83 26.80 -15.88
N ALA A 230 -7.53 26.48 -15.85
CA ALA A 230 -6.94 25.72 -14.78
C ALA A 230 -7.02 26.51 -13.47
N ARG A 231 -7.71 25.97 -12.48
CA ARG A 231 -7.60 26.40 -11.10
C ARG A 231 -6.44 25.65 -10.47
N ARG A 232 -5.61 26.36 -9.69
CA ARG A 232 -4.41 25.82 -9.04
C ARG A 232 -4.52 25.83 -7.51
N PRO A 233 -5.50 25.11 -6.92
CA PRO A 233 -5.53 25.01 -5.47
C PRO A 233 -4.30 24.24 -4.96
N HIS A 234 -3.83 24.62 -3.78
CA HIS A 234 -2.87 23.83 -3.01
C HIS A 234 -3.66 22.68 -2.38
N LEU A 235 -3.39 21.45 -2.84
CA LEU A 235 -4.01 20.24 -2.33
C LEU A 235 -2.93 19.25 -1.96
N PRO A 236 -3.17 18.37 -0.97
CA PRO A 236 -2.21 17.34 -0.59
C PRO A 236 -1.85 16.53 -1.83
N ALA A 237 -0.54 16.37 -2.06
CA ALA A 237 -0.10 15.63 -3.24
C ALA A 237 -0.65 14.19 -3.19
N LEU A 238 -0.96 13.66 -4.34
CA LEU A 238 -1.76 12.44 -4.43
C LEU A 238 -0.86 11.25 -4.13
N PRO A 239 -1.17 10.42 -3.12
CA PRO A 239 -0.32 9.28 -2.75
C PRO A 239 -0.05 8.38 -3.96
N GLY A 240 -1.09 8.11 -4.75
CA GLY A 240 -0.99 7.34 -5.99
C GLY A 240 -0.04 7.93 -7.04
N ARG A 241 0.05 9.27 -7.18
CA ARG A 241 0.97 9.92 -8.14
C ARG A 241 2.43 9.75 -7.72
N ARG A 242 2.73 9.97 -6.44
CA ARG A 242 4.08 9.73 -5.91
C ARG A 242 4.44 8.26 -6.04
N HIS A 243 3.46 7.39 -5.81
CA HIS A 243 3.63 5.98 -5.95
C HIS A 243 3.99 5.57 -7.38
N THR A 244 3.23 6.03 -8.38
CA THR A 244 3.51 5.71 -9.78
C THR A 244 4.79 6.32 -10.32
N THR A 245 5.21 7.47 -9.79
CA THR A 245 6.45 8.16 -10.22
C THR A 245 7.70 7.66 -9.48
N ALA A 246 7.58 7.32 -8.20
CA ALA A 246 8.70 6.82 -7.40
C ALA A 246 8.91 5.32 -7.56
N CYS A 247 7.85 4.53 -7.80
CA CYS A 247 7.97 3.08 -7.98
C CYS A 247 8.35 2.78 -9.43
N MET A 248 9.54 2.23 -9.61
CA MET A 248 10.06 1.82 -10.91
C MET A 248 9.89 0.31 -11.11
N PRO A 249 9.63 -0.14 -12.34
CA PRO A 249 9.56 -1.57 -12.64
C PRO A 249 10.97 -2.16 -12.74
N TYR A 250 11.15 -3.39 -12.24
CA TYR A 250 12.42 -4.11 -12.30
C TYR A 250 12.31 -5.38 -13.15
N CYS A 251 13.36 -5.68 -13.93
CA CYS A 251 13.46 -6.97 -14.61
C CYS A 251 13.65 -8.08 -13.56
N ARG A 252 13.29 -9.31 -13.93
CA ARG A 252 13.45 -10.48 -13.05
C ARG A 252 14.87 -10.56 -12.49
N THR A 253 15.88 -10.48 -13.35
CA THR A 253 17.28 -10.61 -12.97
C THR A 253 17.71 -9.51 -12.01
N CYS A 254 17.40 -8.24 -12.31
CA CYS A 254 17.72 -7.11 -11.43
C CYS A 254 16.97 -7.18 -10.10
N TYR A 255 15.74 -7.68 -10.10
CA TYR A 255 14.96 -7.83 -8.89
C TYR A 255 15.58 -8.89 -7.96
N PHE A 256 15.81 -10.10 -8.45
CA PHE A 256 16.37 -11.17 -7.63
C PHE A 256 17.80 -10.83 -7.17
N THR A 257 18.65 -10.29 -8.04
CA THR A 257 20.01 -9.88 -7.65
C THR A 257 20.03 -8.78 -6.60
N SER A 258 19.07 -7.84 -6.62
CA SER A 258 19.10 -6.69 -5.70
C SER A 258 18.24 -6.89 -4.45
N PHE A 259 17.22 -7.75 -4.50
CA PHE A 259 16.18 -7.81 -3.46
C PHE A 259 15.87 -9.20 -2.90
N SER A 260 16.15 -10.30 -3.60
CA SER A 260 15.78 -11.63 -3.06
C SER A 260 16.67 -12.09 -1.91
N GLN A 261 17.78 -11.40 -1.67
CA GLN A 261 18.67 -11.66 -0.53
C GLN A 261 18.19 -10.97 0.76
N HIS A 262 17.18 -10.10 0.70
CA HIS A 262 16.67 -9.47 1.91
C HIS A 262 15.77 -10.44 2.71
N PRO A 263 15.96 -10.55 4.04
CA PRO A 263 15.15 -11.41 4.88
C PRO A 263 13.67 -10.99 4.84
N SER A 264 12.76 -11.95 5.03
CA SER A 264 11.31 -11.84 4.78
C SER A 264 10.57 -10.71 5.52
N GLY A 265 11.24 -9.99 6.44
CA GLY A 265 10.75 -8.83 7.18
C GLY A 265 10.99 -7.45 6.53
N TYR A 266 11.70 -7.34 5.40
CA TYR A 266 11.95 -6.04 4.73
C TYR A 266 10.75 -5.48 3.92
N LYS A 267 9.58 -6.12 4.02
CA LYS A 267 8.35 -5.69 3.38
C LYS A 267 7.71 -4.53 4.14
N ARG A 268 8.37 -3.37 4.13
CA ARG A 268 7.78 -2.15 4.68
C ARG A 268 6.79 -1.57 3.67
N PRO A 269 5.60 -1.11 4.09
CA PRO A 269 4.75 -0.30 3.23
C PRO A 269 5.59 0.86 2.70
N CYS A 270 5.46 1.15 1.41
CA CYS A 270 6.18 2.26 0.79
C CYS A 270 5.90 3.53 1.62
N PRO A 271 6.94 4.25 2.11
CA PRO A 271 6.74 5.46 2.91
C PRO A 271 5.98 6.56 2.14
N GLY A 272 5.85 6.42 0.81
CA GLY A 272 4.97 7.24 -0.01
C GLY A 272 3.46 7.13 0.33
N HIS A 273 3.07 6.18 1.18
CA HIS A 273 1.71 6.07 1.72
C HIS A 273 1.49 6.96 2.96
N ASN A 274 2.53 7.48 3.61
CA ASN A 274 2.33 8.31 4.81
C ASN A 274 1.63 9.63 4.46
N ASP A 275 0.55 9.94 5.18
CA ASP A 275 -0.35 11.08 4.96
C ASP A 275 0.29 12.47 5.16
N LYS A 276 1.55 12.55 5.59
CA LYS A 276 2.30 13.82 5.74
C LYS A 276 2.82 14.29 4.38
N VAL A 277 1.90 14.50 3.45
CA VAL A 277 2.22 14.90 2.10
C VAL A 277 2.15 16.43 2.02
N PRO A 278 3.24 17.13 1.63
CA PRO A 278 3.17 18.57 1.43
C PRO A 278 2.15 18.87 0.33
N ASP A 279 1.41 19.95 0.53
CA ASP A 279 0.47 20.44 -0.48
C ASP A 279 1.23 20.80 -1.76
N GLN A 280 0.70 20.37 -2.89
CA GLN A 280 1.22 20.67 -4.21
C GLN A 280 0.14 21.41 -5.00
N GLN A 281 0.56 22.40 -5.80
CA GLN A 281 -0.34 23.00 -6.77
C GLN A 281 -0.78 21.95 -7.80
N GLN A 282 -2.09 21.76 -7.93
CA GLN A 282 -2.69 20.83 -8.88
C GLN A 282 -3.56 21.62 -9.85
N GLU A 283 -3.43 21.35 -11.15
CA GLU A 283 -4.27 21.99 -12.17
C GLU A 283 -5.60 21.23 -12.30
N LEU A 284 -6.69 21.90 -11.96
CA LEU A 284 -8.04 21.36 -11.94
C LEU A 284 -8.97 22.18 -12.83
N CYS A 285 -10.03 21.56 -13.32
CA CYS A 285 -11.15 22.34 -13.86
C CYS A 285 -11.88 23.11 -12.74
N PRO A 286 -12.53 24.23 -13.06
CA PRO A 286 -13.31 25.03 -12.11
C PRO A 286 -14.31 24.19 -11.29
N THR A 287 -15.03 23.29 -11.94
CA THR A 287 -16.02 22.42 -11.30
C THR A 287 -15.40 21.49 -10.25
N CYS A 288 -14.21 20.92 -10.53
CA CYS A 288 -13.50 20.06 -9.58
C CYS A 288 -12.82 20.85 -8.46
N ALA A 289 -12.35 22.06 -8.74
CA ALA A 289 -11.75 22.93 -7.74
C ALA A 289 -12.75 23.36 -6.65
N GLN A 290 -14.01 23.58 -7.02
CA GLN A 290 -15.06 23.96 -6.07
C GLN A 290 -15.58 22.79 -5.22
N LYS A 291 -15.50 21.55 -5.71
CA LYS A 291 -16.07 20.37 -5.06
C LYS A 291 -15.12 19.71 -4.05
N TRP A 292 -14.58 20.45 -3.08
CA TRP A 292 -13.77 19.80 -2.03
C TRP A 292 -14.63 18.88 -1.15
N SER A 293 -14.60 17.58 -1.42
CA SER A 293 -15.35 16.59 -0.64
C SER A 293 -14.54 15.29 -0.48
N PRO A 294 -14.80 14.51 0.58
CA PRO A 294 -14.26 13.15 0.73
C PRO A 294 -14.53 12.27 -0.50
N LYS A 295 -15.65 12.48 -1.21
CA LYS A 295 -15.98 11.78 -2.46
C LYS A 295 -14.94 12.05 -3.56
N MET A 296 -14.40 13.26 -3.65
CA MET A 296 -13.30 13.54 -4.59
C MET A 296 -12.01 12.82 -4.21
N LYS A 297 -11.74 12.52 -2.93
CA LYS A 297 -10.59 11.67 -2.55
C LYS A 297 -10.72 10.27 -3.15
N ILE A 298 -11.91 9.69 -3.13
CA ILE A 298 -12.18 8.37 -3.72
C ILE A 298 -12.02 8.40 -5.24
N CYS A 299 -12.60 9.41 -5.92
CA CYS A 299 -12.43 9.55 -7.37
C CYS A 299 -10.96 9.71 -7.78
N ARG A 300 -10.17 10.47 -6.98
CA ARG A 300 -8.72 10.58 -7.16
C ARG A 300 -8.04 9.22 -7.09
N GLU A 301 -8.24 8.49 -6.00
CA GLU A 301 -7.61 7.19 -5.78
C GLU A 301 -7.94 6.22 -6.92
N ARG A 302 -9.20 6.18 -7.37
CA ARG A 302 -9.61 5.38 -8.53
C ARG A 302 -8.89 5.78 -9.82
N ARG A 303 -8.74 7.09 -10.08
CA ARG A 303 -8.02 7.58 -11.27
C ARG A 303 -6.54 7.24 -11.20
N PHE A 304 -5.88 7.39 -10.06
CA PHE A 304 -4.47 6.95 -9.95
C PHE A 304 -4.30 5.46 -10.06
N ALA A 305 -5.23 4.67 -9.52
CA ALA A 305 -5.23 3.23 -9.74
C ALA A 305 -5.42 2.88 -11.23
N GLN A 306 -6.19 3.68 -11.98
CA GLN A 306 -6.30 3.54 -13.43
C GLN A 306 -5.03 3.99 -14.15
N LEU A 307 -4.47 5.16 -13.84
CA LEU A 307 -3.22 5.66 -14.41
C LEU A 307 -2.05 4.72 -14.15
N ALA A 308 -1.96 4.18 -12.93
CA ALA A 308 -0.97 3.19 -12.59
C ALA A 308 -1.14 1.90 -13.39
N ARG A 309 -2.39 1.47 -13.62
CA ARG A 309 -2.71 0.36 -14.51
C ARG A 309 -2.30 0.69 -15.94
N ASP A 310 -2.66 1.85 -16.46
CA ASP A 310 -2.35 2.31 -17.81
C ASP A 310 -0.84 2.36 -18.02
N ILE A 311 -0.09 3.03 -17.13
CA ILE A 311 1.37 3.01 -17.08
C ILE A 311 1.86 1.56 -17.00
N ALA A 312 1.25 0.72 -16.16
CA ALA A 312 1.62 -0.68 -16.03
C ALA A 312 1.28 -1.54 -17.26
N PHE A 313 0.40 -1.10 -18.14
CA PHE A 313 0.09 -1.68 -19.44
C PHE A 313 0.84 -1.00 -20.60
N GLY A 314 1.58 0.08 -20.33
CA GLY A 314 2.31 0.84 -21.35
C GLY A 314 1.39 1.75 -22.14
N ARG A 315 0.17 1.97 -21.63
CA ARG A 315 -0.73 3.00 -22.11
C ARG A 315 -0.26 4.31 -21.52
N VAL A 316 0.06 5.24 -22.40
CA VAL A 316 0.39 6.61 -22.02
C VAL A 316 -0.92 7.22 -21.52
N PRO A 317 -0.99 7.71 -20.28
CA PRO A 317 -2.04 8.66 -19.95
C PRO A 317 -1.97 9.78 -20.98
N LEU A 318 -3.09 10.15 -21.59
CA LEU A 318 -3.21 11.34 -22.44
C LEU A 318 -2.99 12.62 -21.58
N ASP A 319 -1.87 12.72 -20.91
CA ASP A 319 -1.33 13.99 -20.49
C ASP A 319 -0.53 14.48 -21.70
N PRO A 320 -0.93 15.59 -22.34
CA PRO A 320 -0.10 16.19 -23.36
C PRO A 320 1.26 16.49 -22.73
N PRO A 321 2.37 16.26 -23.46
CA PRO A 321 3.71 16.49 -22.94
C PRO A 321 3.75 17.89 -22.33
N ILE A 322 4.16 17.97 -21.06
CA ILE A 322 4.47 19.24 -20.44
C ILE A 322 5.52 19.88 -21.34
N PRO A 323 5.25 21.01 -22.03
CA PRO A 323 6.28 21.67 -22.79
C PRO A 323 7.42 21.93 -21.81
N LYS A 324 8.62 21.42 -22.14
CA LYS A 324 9.83 21.75 -21.38
C LYS A 324 9.80 23.26 -21.25
N THR A 325 9.70 23.77 -20.03
CA THR A 325 9.93 25.18 -19.73
C THR A 325 11.34 25.47 -20.24
N GLN A 326 11.42 25.97 -21.47
CA GLN A 326 12.57 26.73 -21.92
C GLN A 326 12.62 27.90 -20.94
N SER A 327 13.70 27.94 -20.17
CA SER A 327 14.07 29.10 -19.38
C SER A 327 13.93 30.32 -20.28
N SER A 328 13.08 31.24 -19.84
CA SER A 328 12.79 32.49 -20.48
C SER A 328 14.05 33.35 -20.56
N ASP A 329 14.65 33.39 -21.73
CA ASP A 329 15.46 34.50 -22.23
C ASP A 329 15.09 34.69 -23.70
N VAL A 330 13.96 35.34 -23.97
CA VAL A 330 13.67 35.91 -25.30
C VAL A 330 13.01 37.27 -25.12
N ASP A 331 13.72 38.27 -25.64
CA ASP A 331 13.38 39.68 -25.65
C ASP A 331 12.07 39.97 -26.39
N ALA A 332 11.28 40.84 -25.78
CA ALA A 332 10.04 41.35 -26.33
C ALA A 332 10.32 42.44 -27.38
N SER A 333 10.38 42.07 -28.67
CA SER A 333 10.04 43.00 -29.77
C SER A 333 9.74 42.21 -31.05
N GLY A 334 8.46 41.97 -31.32
CA GLY A 334 8.03 41.29 -32.54
C GLY A 334 6.53 41.44 -32.72
N THR A 335 6.12 42.55 -33.32
CA THR A 335 4.76 42.78 -33.82
C THR A 335 4.49 41.87 -35.00
N ALA A 336 3.77 40.77 -34.80
CA ALA A 336 3.30 39.89 -35.87
C ALA A 336 1.98 40.44 -36.45
N THR A 337 1.97 40.69 -37.76
CA THR A 337 0.82 41.14 -38.54
C THR A 337 -0.12 39.97 -38.87
N ALA A 338 -1.43 40.23 -38.86
CA ALA A 338 -2.51 39.25 -38.95
C ALA A 338 -2.84 38.74 -40.36
N SER A 339 -1.94 38.86 -41.34
CA SER A 339 -2.23 38.55 -42.75
C SER A 339 -1.81 37.16 -43.23
N ASP A 340 -1.06 36.40 -42.44
CA ASP A 340 -0.32 35.22 -42.96
C ASP A 340 -0.99 33.87 -42.64
N ALA A 341 -2.26 33.87 -42.22
CA ALA A 341 -2.95 32.67 -41.70
C ALA A 341 -3.78 31.88 -42.73
N ALA A 342 -3.74 32.20 -44.02
CA ALA A 342 -4.73 31.69 -44.99
C ALA A 342 -4.27 30.59 -45.95
N ASP A 343 -3.02 30.12 -45.92
CA ASP A 343 -2.57 29.08 -46.88
C ASP A 343 -1.71 28.00 -46.22
N MET A 344 -2.32 27.25 -45.29
CA MET A 344 -1.76 25.97 -44.87
C MET A 344 -1.99 24.94 -45.99
N SER A 345 -0.97 24.80 -46.83
CA SER A 345 -0.90 23.78 -47.89
C SER A 345 -1.24 22.38 -47.36
N GLY A 346 -1.90 21.56 -48.19
CA GLY A 346 -2.30 20.19 -47.82
C GLY A 346 -1.15 19.31 -47.30
N GLU A 347 0.08 19.64 -47.67
CA GLU A 347 1.32 18.97 -47.25
C GLU A 347 1.67 19.20 -45.76
N GLU A 348 1.23 20.32 -45.18
CA GLU A 348 1.41 20.61 -43.76
C GLU A 348 0.36 19.89 -42.90
N ARG A 349 -0.85 19.74 -43.43
CA ARG A 349 -1.92 18.92 -42.82
C ARG A 349 -1.59 17.43 -42.85
N GLU A 350 -0.98 16.95 -43.93
CA GLU A 350 -0.54 15.56 -44.05
C GLU A 350 0.65 15.27 -43.12
N ARG A 351 1.60 16.21 -43.00
CA ARG A 351 2.65 16.17 -41.94
C ARG A 351 2.07 16.17 -40.54
N ASP A 352 1.02 16.95 -40.26
CA ASP A 352 0.36 16.95 -38.95
C ASP A 352 -0.36 15.62 -38.67
N ILE A 353 -1.02 15.03 -39.66
CA ILE A 353 -1.63 13.69 -39.54
C ILE A 353 -0.55 12.63 -39.33
N GLU A 354 0.53 12.67 -40.09
CA GLU A 354 1.63 11.71 -39.96
C GLU A 354 2.37 11.89 -38.62
N ASN A 355 2.51 13.12 -38.13
CA ASN A 355 2.98 13.42 -36.78
C ASN A 355 2.00 12.96 -35.69
N MET A 356 0.68 13.00 -35.93
CA MET A 356 -0.32 12.44 -35.01
C MET A 356 -0.28 10.91 -34.99
N VAL A 357 -0.14 10.25 -36.13
CA VAL A 357 0.02 8.79 -36.24
C VAL A 357 1.38 8.34 -35.66
N GLN A 358 2.44 9.13 -35.80
CA GLN A 358 3.73 8.87 -35.16
C GLN A 358 3.74 9.14 -33.65
N ARG A 359 2.82 9.97 -33.12
CA ARG A 359 2.62 10.14 -31.66
C ARG A 359 2.00 8.92 -30.99
N ASP A 360 1.36 8.05 -31.76
CA ASP A 360 0.86 6.73 -31.31
C ASP A 360 1.93 5.63 -31.38
N LYS A 361 3.20 5.95 -31.71
CA LYS A 361 4.30 5.03 -31.44
C LYS A 361 4.31 4.76 -29.94
N PRO A 362 4.13 3.50 -29.49
CA PRO A 362 4.18 3.17 -28.07
C PRO A 362 5.51 3.69 -27.53
N ILE A 363 5.45 4.62 -26.57
CA ILE A 363 6.65 5.19 -25.94
C ILE A 363 7.54 4.03 -25.53
N ASP A 364 8.80 4.11 -25.99
CA ASP A 364 9.88 3.15 -25.80
C ASP A 364 9.71 2.35 -24.51
N GLY A 365 9.57 1.04 -24.68
CA GLY A 365 9.04 0.16 -23.66
C GLY A 365 9.73 0.35 -22.32
N ARG A 366 8.93 0.23 -21.27
CA ARG A 366 9.35 0.58 -19.91
C ARG A 366 10.63 -0.13 -19.54
N HIS A 367 11.68 0.66 -19.42
CA HIS A 367 12.99 0.18 -19.07
C HIS A 367 13.06 -0.23 -17.60
N CYS A 368 13.83 -1.26 -17.30
CA CYS A 368 14.13 -1.63 -15.92
C CYS A 368 14.75 -0.45 -15.17
N GLY A 369 14.25 -0.14 -13.96
CA GLY A 369 14.79 0.94 -13.12
C GLY A 369 16.31 0.87 -12.93
N LYS A 370 16.87 -0.35 -12.87
CA LYS A 370 18.31 -0.63 -12.72
C LYS A 370 19.05 -0.76 -14.05
N CYS A 371 18.80 -1.82 -14.83
CA CYS A 371 19.61 -2.11 -16.03
C CYS A 371 19.17 -1.35 -17.29
N LYS A 372 18.08 -0.56 -17.20
CA LYS A 372 17.49 0.18 -18.32
C LYS A 372 17.16 -0.67 -19.55
N ILE A 373 17.08 -2.00 -19.43
CA ILE A 373 16.62 -2.89 -20.51
C ILE A 373 15.10 -2.78 -20.62
N GLU A 374 14.58 -2.69 -21.85
CA GLU A 374 13.15 -2.73 -22.13
C GLU A 374 12.51 -3.99 -21.52
N LEU A 375 11.49 -3.79 -20.70
CA LEU A 375 10.79 -4.88 -20.06
C LEU A 375 9.64 -5.33 -20.94
N GLY A 376 9.66 -6.61 -21.32
CA GLY A 376 8.55 -7.23 -22.04
C GLY A 376 7.22 -7.18 -21.27
N SER A 377 6.11 -7.45 -21.97
CA SER A 377 4.78 -7.51 -21.38
C SER A 377 4.74 -8.48 -20.19
N GLY A 378 4.31 -8.03 -19.01
CA GLY A 378 4.18 -8.92 -17.83
C GLY A 378 5.08 -8.63 -16.64
N MET A 379 5.40 -7.36 -16.37
CA MET A 379 6.16 -6.95 -15.17
C MET A 379 5.55 -7.52 -13.88
N ARG A 380 6.41 -7.95 -12.95
CA ARG A 380 6.00 -8.57 -11.67
C ARG A 380 6.54 -7.87 -10.43
N TRP A 381 7.47 -6.94 -10.57
CA TRP A 381 8.16 -6.35 -9.43
C TRP A 381 8.29 -4.84 -9.59
N TRP A 382 7.75 -4.14 -8.61
CA TRP A 382 7.84 -2.69 -8.47
C TRP A 382 8.73 -2.41 -7.27
N VAL A 383 9.68 -1.50 -7.45
CA VAL A 383 10.62 -1.13 -6.39
C VAL A 383 10.53 0.37 -6.24
N CYS A 384 10.30 0.83 -5.01
CA CYS A 384 10.27 2.25 -4.74
C CYS A 384 11.69 2.82 -4.83
N GLY A 385 11.90 3.84 -5.66
CA GLY A 385 13.18 4.54 -5.79
C GLY A 385 13.63 5.25 -4.50
N ILE A 386 12.68 5.59 -3.61
CA ILE A 386 12.97 6.28 -2.35
C ILE A 386 13.39 5.28 -1.26
N CYS A 387 12.52 4.33 -0.91
CA CYS A 387 12.81 3.39 0.18
C CYS A 387 13.60 2.14 -0.25
N ARG A 388 13.78 1.94 -1.57
CA ARG A 388 14.40 0.76 -2.18
C ARG A 388 13.71 -0.57 -1.79
N GLY A 389 12.50 -0.54 -1.24
CA GLY A 389 11.73 -1.75 -0.91
C GLY A 389 10.88 -2.27 -2.07
N GLU A 390 10.54 -3.56 -2.04
CA GLU A 390 9.51 -4.15 -2.90
C GLU A 390 8.17 -3.46 -2.60
N CYS A 391 7.59 -2.85 -3.61
CA CYS A 391 6.27 -2.26 -3.52
C CYS A 391 5.18 -3.31 -3.80
N ARG A 392 4.25 -3.46 -2.84
CA ARG A 392 3.12 -4.41 -2.90
C ARG A 392 1.76 -3.74 -2.99
N ASP A 393 1.73 -2.44 -3.25
CA ASP A 393 0.48 -1.71 -3.33
C ASP A 393 -0.40 -2.26 -4.45
N SER A 394 -1.69 -2.38 -4.16
CA SER A 394 -2.74 -2.79 -5.10
C SER A 394 -2.85 -1.89 -6.34
N ILE A 395 -2.29 -0.69 -6.28
CA ILE A 395 -2.19 0.26 -7.40
C ILE A 395 -1.39 -0.33 -8.57
N HIS A 396 -0.40 -1.18 -8.27
CA HIS A 396 0.34 -1.91 -9.31
C HIS A 396 -0.35 -3.24 -9.64
N PRO A 397 -0.52 -3.59 -10.92
CA PRO A 397 -1.07 -4.90 -11.27
C PRO A 397 -0.12 -6.00 -10.80
N ALA A 398 -0.62 -6.91 -9.98
CA ALA A 398 0.14 -8.04 -9.43
C ALA A 398 0.66 -9.00 -10.52
N PHE A 399 -0.04 -9.05 -11.67
CA PHE A 399 0.29 -9.92 -12.78
C PHE A 399 -0.39 -9.45 -14.07
N VAL A 400 0.39 -9.06 -15.08
CA VAL A 400 -0.14 -8.88 -16.44
C VAL A 400 0.08 -10.17 -17.21
N LYS A 401 -0.91 -11.07 -17.18
CA LYS A 401 -1.07 -12.03 -18.27
C LYS A 401 -1.31 -11.19 -19.52
N ARG A 402 -0.59 -11.44 -20.61
CA ARG A 402 -0.88 -10.84 -21.92
C ARG A 402 -2.32 -11.24 -22.26
N ARG A 403 -3.28 -10.40 -21.91
CA ARG A 403 -4.66 -10.57 -22.32
C ARG A 403 -4.67 -9.95 -23.71
N GLU A 404 -4.82 -10.77 -24.75
CA GLU A 404 -5.36 -10.30 -26.02
C GLU A 404 -6.71 -9.68 -25.68
N MET A 405 -6.76 -8.38 -25.39
CA MET A 405 -7.98 -7.73 -24.96
C MET A 405 -8.05 -6.35 -25.59
N TRP A 406 -9.03 -6.27 -26.48
CA TRP A 406 -9.54 -5.13 -27.20
C TRP A 406 -9.80 -3.94 -26.27
N ASP A 407 -9.57 -2.74 -26.78
CA ASP A 407 -9.76 -1.47 -26.09
C ASP A 407 -11.19 -1.30 -25.56
N VAL A 408 -11.32 -1.44 -24.25
CA VAL A 408 -12.50 -1.01 -23.50
C VAL A 408 -12.12 0.28 -22.78
N ASP A 409 -12.47 1.39 -23.42
CA ASP A 409 -12.58 2.70 -22.78
C ASP A 409 -13.44 2.57 -21.52
N VAL A 410 -12.95 3.11 -20.41
CA VAL A 410 -13.69 3.19 -19.13
C VAL A 410 -14.95 4.05 -19.27
N GLU A 411 -15.05 4.87 -20.32
CA GLU A 411 -16.27 5.63 -20.68
C GLU A 411 -17.28 4.81 -21.51
N LYS A 412 -16.95 3.59 -21.98
CA LYS A 412 -17.82 2.69 -22.76
C LYS A 412 -18.21 1.40 -22.03
N ALA A 413 -17.99 1.33 -20.73
CA ALA A 413 -18.20 0.11 -19.94
C ALA A 413 -19.68 -0.30 -19.77
N GLU A 414 -20.64 0.48 -20.28
CA GLU A 414 -22.07 0.12 -20.23
C GLU A 414 -22.59 -0.55 -21.52
N ASP A 415 -21.83 -0.55 -22.64
CA ASP A 415 -22.39 -0.94 -23.95
C ASP A 415 -21.79 -2.18 -24.64
N LYS A 416 -20.69 -2.79 -24.14
CA LYS A 416 -19.92 -3.77 -24.95
C LYS A 416 -20.09 -5.26 -24.61
N ASP A 417 -21.00 -5.65 -23.71
CA ASP A 417 -21.16 -7.07 -23.35
C ASP A 417 -21.97 -7.92 -24.36
N VAL A 418 -22.48 -7.36 -25.47
CA VAL A 418 -23.49 -8.07 -26.29
C VAL A 418 -22.96 -8.75 -27.57
N LEU A 419 -21.86 -8.32 -28.19
CA LEU A 419 -21.55 -8.78 -29.58
C LEU A 419 -20.30 -9.65 -29.76
N GLY A 420 -19.48 -9.89 -28.73
CA GLY A 420 -18.17 -10.55 -28.91
C GLY A 420 -18.10 -12.05 -28.62
N GLU A 421 -19.09 -12.64 -27.94
CA GLU A 421 -18.89 -13.96 -27.29
C GLU A 421 -19.63 -15.16 -27.91
N LYS A 422 -20.51 -14.94 -28.90
CA LYS A 422 -21.30 -16.04 -29.49
C LYS A 422 -20.55 -16.94 -30.47
N GLU A 423 -19.42 -16.53 -31.04
CA GLU A 423 -18.77 -17.32 -32.11
C GLU A 423 -17.68 -18.31 -31.65
N ARG A 424 -17.27 -18.29 -30.37
CA ARG A 424 -16.10 -19.09 -29.90
C ARG A 424 -16.41 -20.21 -28.90
N ARG A 425 -17.66 -20.43 -28.52
CA ARG A 425 -18.04 -21.51 -27.59
C ARG A 425 -18.60 -22.75 -28.30
N GLY A 426 -17.79 -23.32 -29.20
CA GLY A 426 -17.93 -24.74 -29.50
C GLY A 426 -17.47 -25.56 -28.28
N PRO A 427 -18.16 -26.66 -27.90
CA PRO A 427 -17.72 -27.52 -26.80
C PRO A 427 -16.28 -28.00 -27.01
N TRP A 428 -15.46 -27.91 -25.96
CA TRP A 428 -14.01 -28.17 -26.01
C TRP A 428 -13.65 -29.57 -26.56
N TRP A 429 -14.55 -30.56 -26.45
CA TRP A 429 -14.35 -31.92 -26.97
C TRP A 429 -14.38 -32.00 -28.50
N ARG A 430 -14.99 -31.05 -29.22
CA ARG A 430 -14.97 -31.04 -30.70
C ARG A 430 -13.59 -30.76 -31.30
N ARG A 431 -12.61 -30.27 -30.51
CA ARG A 431 -11.22 -30.13 -30.97
C ARG A 431 -10.43 -31.44 -30.98
N TRP A 432 -10.88 -32.45 -30.25
CA TRP A 432 -10.19 -33.75 -30.18
C TRP A 432 -10.57 -34.72 -31.29
N LEU A 433 -11.75 -34.54 -31.91
CA LEU A 433 -12.25 -35.42 -33.00
C LEU A 433 -11.78 -34.99 -34.41
N ARG A 434 -10.87 -34.01 -34.53
CA ARG A 434 -10.28 -33.57 -35.81
C ARG A 434 -8.79 -33.88 -35.94
N LYS A 435 -8.28 -34.75 -35.09
CA LYS A 435 -7.02 -35.48 -35.29
C LYS A 435 -7.37 -36.95 -35.33
#